data_AF-A0A956CUI8-F1
#
_entry.id   AF-A0A956CUI8-F1
#
_cell.length_a   1.000
_cell.length_b   1.000
_cell.length_c   1.000
_cell.angle_alpha   90.00
_cell.angle_beta   90.00
_cell.angle_gamma   90.00
#
_symmetry.space_group_name_H-M   'P 1'
#
loop_
_entity.id
_entity.type
_entity.pdbx_description
1 polymer ?
#
loop_
_entity_poly.entity_id
_entity_poly.type
_entity_poly.pdbx_seq_one_letter_code
_entity_poly.pdbx_strand_id
1 'polypeptide(L)'
;MTAIDSSEIRDLRHRIGLTQAQLAALLGVHVMTISRWERGEVVPDGPAAHLLLALRDASAGRTLAPAHKDEVLRTLAAGAAVGALVALLIAVFANGVE
;
A
#
# COMPACT_ATOMS: atom_id res chain seq x y z
N MET A 1 -9.20 -5.96 14.20
CA MET A 1 -10.24 -6.12 13.16
C MET A 1 -10.14 -4.92 12.23
N THR A 2 -9.23 -4.98 11.26
CA THR A 2 -9.05 -3.95 10.21
C THR A 2 -8.50 -4.66 8.98
N ALA A 3 -9.30 -5.54 8.38
CA ALA A 3 -8.97 -6.14 7.09
C ALA A 3 -9.42 -5.19 5.98
N ILE A 4 -8.57 -4.98 4.98
CA ILE A 4 -8.94 -4.28 3.74
C ILE A 4 -9.60 -5.28 2.79
N ASP A 5 -10.79 -4.98 2.30
CA ASP A 5 -11.51 -5.85 1.36
C ASP A 5 -11.06 -5.63 -0.10
N SER A 6 -11.44 -6.55 -0.98
CA SER A 6 -11.02 -6.56 -2.38
C SER A 6 -11.40 -5.29 -3.14
N SER A 7 -12.59 -4.74 -2.86
CA SER A 7 -13.07 -3.50 -3.49
C SER A 7 -12.30 -2.29 -2.96
N GLU A 8 -12.02 -2.25 -1.65
CA GLU A 8 -11.24 -1.19 -1.03
C GLU A 8 -9.80 -1.14 -1.57
N ILE A 9 -9.17 -2.28 -1.89
CA ILE A 9 -7.83 -2.33 -2.52
C ILE A 9 -7.86 -1.68 -3.90
N ARG A 10 -8.83 -2.06 -4.73
CA ARG A 10 -8.98 -1.53 -6.09
C ARG A 10 -9.25 -0.03 -6.05
N ASP A 11 -10.16 0.40 -5.19
CA ASP A 11 -10.53 1.80 -5.05
C ASP A 11 -9.36 2.63 -4.51
N LEU A 12 -8.64 2.12 -3.51
CA LEU A 12 -7.42 2.74 -3.01
C LEU A 12 -6.45 2.96 -4.15
N ARG A 13 -6.15 1.91 -4.91
CA ARG A 13 -5.22 1.96 -6.05
C ARG A 13 -5.62 3.04 -7.06
N HIS A 14 -6.90 3.10 -7.43
CA HIS A 14 -7.41 4.09 -8.36
C HIS A 14 -7.36 5.52 -7.79
N ARG A 15 -7.69 5.71 -6.50
CA ARG A 15 -7.61 7.02 -5.83
C ARG A 15 -6.20 7.59 -5.83
N ILE A 16 -5.18 6.74 -5.68
CA ILE A 16 -3.77 7.16 -5.71
C ILE A 16 -3.14 7.06 -7.11
N GLY A 17 -3.95 6.84 -8.16
CA GLY A 17 -3.49 6.89 -9.55
C GLY A 17 -2.58 5.74 -10.00
N LEU A 18 -2.58 4.60 -9.31
CA LEU A 18 -1.68 3.49 -9.62
C LEU A 18 -2.34 2.44 -10.54
N THR A 19 -1.52 1.82 -11.39
CA THR A 19 -1.83 0.56 -12.07
C THR A 19 -1.57 -0.63 -11.14
N GLN A 20 -2.13 -1.81 -11.45
CA GLN A 20 -1.87 -3.01 -10.66
C GLN A 20 -0.37 -3.36 -10.60
N ALA A 21 0.36 -3.15 -11.70
CA ALA A 21 1.80 -3.39 -11.76
C ALA A 21 2.58 -2.42 -10.85
N GLN A 22 2.21 -1.14 -10.82
CA GLN A 22 2.84 -0.16 -9.92
C GLN A 22 2.54 -0.46 -8.45
N LEU A 23 1.30 -0.84 -8.11
CA LEU A 23 0.98 -1.26 -6.75
C LEU A 23 1.74 -2.54 -6.35
N ALA A 24 1.89 -3.48 -7.27
CA ALA A 24 2.66 -4.71 -7.05
C ALA A 24 4.15 -4.40 -6.75
N ALA A 25 4.77 -3.54 -7.56
CA ALA A 25 6.13 -3.07 -7.33
C ALA A 25 6.29 -2.34 -5.99
N LEU A 26 5.31 -1.51 -5.63
CA LEU A 26 5.27 -0.78 -4.36
C LEU A 26 5.23 -1.73 -3.14
N LEU A 27 4.46 -2.81 -3.24
CA LEU A 27 4.26 -3.78 -2.16
C LEU A 27 5.27 -4.94 -2.19
N GLY A 28 6.15 -5.00 -3.19
CA GLY A 28 7.12 -6.10 -3.35
C GLY A 28 6.46 -7.44 -3.66
N VAL A 29 5.32 -7.45 -4.35
CA VAL A 29 4.58 -8.67 -4.73
C VAL A 29 4.44 -8.79 -6.25
N HIS A 30 4.04 -9.97 -6.72
CA HIS A 30 3.75 -10.18 -8.14
C HIS A 30 2.42 -9.51 -8.55
N VAL A 31 2.32 -8.98 -9.77
CA VAL A 31 1.08 -8.33 -10.28
C VAL A 31 -0.15 -9.24 -10.22
N MET A 32 0.04 -10.55 -10.44
CA MET A 32 -1.02 -11.55 -10.30
C MET A 32 -1.58 -11.59 -8.88
N THR A 33 -0.76 -11.36 -7.85
CA THR A 33 -1.20 -11.31 -6.45
C THR A 33 -2.18 -10.15 -6.25
N ILE A 34 -1.87 -8.96 -6.79
CA ILE A 34 -2.80 -7.81 -6.76
C ILE A 34 -4.11 -8.13 -7.47
N SER A 35 -4.04 -8.75 -8.66
CA SER A 35 -5.24 -9.15 -9.40
C SER A 35 -6.12 -10.13 -8.63
N ARG A 36 -5.52 -11.11 -7.93
CA ARG A 36 -6.25 -12.06 -7.07
C ARG A 36 -6.88 -11.38 -5.86
N TRP A 37 -6.19 -10.41 -5.26
CA TRP A 37 -6.73 -9.62 -4.16
C TRP A 37 -7.92 -8.76 -4.60
N GLU A 38 -7.80 -8.01 -5.70
CA GLU A 38 -8.88 -7.17 -6.21
C GLU A 38 -10.10 -7.98 -6.69
N ARG A 39 -9.92 -9.25 -7.07
CA ARG A 39 -11.01 -10.18 -7.39
C ARG A 39 -11.56 -10.91 -6.16
N GLY A 40 -10.98 -10.73 -4.98
CA GLY A 40 -11.42 -11.40 -3.74
C GLY A 40 -11.09 -12.90 -3.69
N GLU A 41 -10.19 -13.38 -4.54
CA GLU A 41 -9.78 -14.80 -4.54
C GLU A 41 -8.83 -15.14 -3.39
N VAL A 42 -8.07 -14.14 -2.93
CA VAL A 42 -7.13 -14.25 -1.80
C VAL A 42 -7.24 -12.96 -1.01
N VAL A 43 -7.17 -13.07 0.32
CA VAL A 43 -7.11 -11.91 1.21
C VAL A 43 -5.63 -11.57 1.46
N PRO A 44 -5.21 -10.29 1.38
CA PRO A 44 -3.84 -9.92 1.73
C PRO A 44 -3.55 -10.23 3.20
N ASP A 45 -2.36 -10.74 3.45
CA ASP A 45 -1.87 -11.06 4.79
C ASP A 45 -0.47 -10.46 5.04
N GLY A 46 0.01 -10.62 6.26
CA GLY A 46 1.39 -10.29 6.62
C GLY A 46 1.78 -8.83 6.33
N PRO A 47 3.03 -8.58 5.89
CA PRO A 47 3.52 -7.21 5.63
C PRO A 47 2.72 -6.45 4.57
N ALA A 48 2.23 -7.13 3.54
CA ALA A 48 1.52 -6.48 2.45
C ALA A 48 0.14 -5.93 2.90
N ALA A 49 -0.56 -6.64 3.78
CA ALA A 49 -1.78 -6.14 4.40
C ALA A 49 -1.52 -4.86 5.22
N HIS A 50 -0.44 -4.82 6.00
CA HIS A 50 -0.09 -3.64 6.79
C HIS A 50 0.27 -2.43 5.91
N LEU A 51 1.00 -2.66 4.81
CA LEU A 51 1.31 -1.60 3.84
C LEU A 51 0.05 -1.06 3.14
N LEU A 52 -0.91 -1.93 2.79
CA LEU A 52 -2.19 -1.51 2.23
C LEU A 52 -2.99 -0.64 3.20
N LEU A 53 -3.03 -1.00 4.48
CA LEU A 53 -3.67 -0.20 5.52
C LEU A 53 -2.98 1.17 5.71
N ALA A 54 -1.65 1.19 5.72
CA ALA A 54 -0.88 2.44 5.81
C ALA A 54 -1.15 3.36 4.60
N LEU A 55 -1.18 2.79 3.38
CA LEU A 55 -1.52 3.51 2.15
C LEU A 55 -2.94 4.07 2.21
N ARG A 56 -3.90 3.30 2.70
CA ARG A 56 -5.28 3.74 2.89
C ARG A 56 -5.34 4.94 3.83
N ASP A 57 -4.73 4.83 5.00
CA ASP A 57 -4.77 5.87 6.02
C ASP A 57 -4.12 7.17 5.49
N ALA A 58 -2.97 7.06 4.82
CA ALA A 58 -2.30 8.18 4.17
C ALA A 58 -3.14 8.82 3.05
N SER A 59 -3.79 8.01 2.21
CA SER A 59 -4.64 8.50 1.10
C SER A 59 -5.88 9.26 1.59
N ALA A 60 -6.35 8.99 2.82
CA ALA A 60 -7.51 9.63 3.41
C ALA A 60 -7.19 10.98 4.09
N GLY A 61 -5.94 11.48 3.97
CA GLY A 61 -5.50 12.66 4.71
C GLY A 61 -5.47 12.46 6.23
N ARG A 62 -5.58 11.21 6.71
CA ARG A 62 -5.46 10.87 8.12
C ARG A 62 -3.96 10.73 8.42
N THR A 63 -3.44 11.57 9.31
CA THR A 63 -2.12 11.37 9.90
C THR A 63 -2.00 9.92 10.36
N LEU A 64 -0.97 9.20 9.90
CA LEU A 64 -0.69 7.82 10.29
C LEU A 64 -0.85 7.68 11.81
N ALA A 65 -1.85 6.91 12.24
CA ALA A 65 -2.12 6.74 13.66
C ALA A 65 -0.86 6.19 14.34
N PRO A 66 -0.46 6.71 15.53
CA PRO A 66 0.80 6.35 16.18
C PRO A 66 0.97 4.83 16.38
N ALA A 67 -0.12 4.07 16.47
CA ALA A 67 -0.12 2.61 16.58
C ALA A 67 0.52 1.86 15.39
N HIS A 68 0.57 2.46 14.19
CA HIS A 68 1.17 1.83 13.00
C HIS A 68 2.62 2.27 12.76
N LYS A 69 3.10 3.31 13.46
CA LYS A 69 4.47 3.82 13.29
C LYS A 69 5.51 2.77 13.67
N ASP A 70 5.33 2.09 14.79
CA ASP A 70 6.30 1.13 15.31
C ASP A 70 6.38 -0.14 14.44
N GLU A 71 5.25 -0.62 13.93
CA GLU A 71 5.18 -1.77 13.02
C GLU A 71 5.82 -1.48 11.66
N VAL A 72 5.55 -0.28 11.11
CA VAL A 72 6.19 0.19 9.87
C VAL A 72 7.68 0.37 10.10
N LEU A 73 8.12 1.02 11.19
CA LEU A 73 9.54 1.14 11.50
C LEU A 73 10.23 -0.23 11.65
N ARG A 74 9.57 -1.22 12.27
CA ARG A 74 10.12 -2.57 12.41
C ARG A 74 10.21 -3.31 11.08
N THR A 75 9.20 -3.17 10.23
CA THR A 75 9.20 -3.74 8.88
C THR A 75 10.31 -3.13 8.01
N LEU A 76 10.60 -1.84 8.20
CA LEU A 76 11.69 -1.12 7.52
C LEU A 76 13.07 -1.43 8.07
N ALA A 77 13.18 -1.65 9.38
CA ALA A 77 14.44 -2.02 10.03
C ALA A 77 14.81 -3.49 9.79
N ALA A 78 13.82 -4.37 9.61
CA ALA A 78 14.04 -5.79 9.29
C ALA A 78 14.36 -6.05 7.80
N GLY A 79 14.09 -5.08 6.91
CA GLY A 79 14.39 -5.19 5.49
C GLY A 79 14.49 -3.80 4.87
N ALA A 80 15.72 -3.41 4.51
CA ALA A 80 16.03 -2.10 3.96
C ALA A 80 15.09 -1.69 2.80
N ALA A 81 14.58 -0.45 2.86
CA ALA A 81 14.17 0.41 1.74
C ALA A 81 12.72 0.45 1.22
N VAL A 82 11.70 -0.15 1.85
CA VAL A 82 10.35 -0.15 1.22
C VAL A 82 9.51 1.12 1.50
N GLY A 83 9.52 1.64 2.73
CA GLY A 83 8.55 2.66 3.18
C GLY A 83 8.93 4.11 2.89
N ALA A 84 10.22 4.45 2.98
CA ALA A 84 10.69 5.77 2.53
C ALA A 84 10.52 5.92 1.01
N LEU A 85 10.69 4.82 0.27
CA LEU A 85 10.44 4.77 -1.16
C LEU A 85 8.94 4.89 -1.47
N VAL A 86 8.04 4.27 -0.67
CA VAL A 86 6.58 4.44 -0.83
C VAL A 86 6.15 5.91 -0.69
N ALA A 87 6.62 6.61 0.35
CA ALA A 87 6.30 8.03 0.54
C ALA A 87 6.92 8.93 -0.54
N LEU A 88 8.16 8.63 -0.96
CA LEU A 88 8.84 9.36 -2.03
C LEU A 88 8.20 9.12 -3.40
N LEU A 89 7.73 7.90 -3.69
CA LEU A 89 7.02 7.57 -4.93
C LEU A 89 5.64 8.22 -4.98
N ILE A 90 4.90 8.26 -3.87
CA ILE A 90 3.63 9.01 -3.80
C ILE A 90 3.88 10.49 -4.04
N ALA A 91 4.92 11.08 -3.44
CA ALA A 91 5.27 12.49 -3.66
C ALA A 91 5.75 12.78 -5.09
N VAL A 92 6.51 11.87 -5.71
CA VAL A 92 7.02 12.01 -7.09
C VAL A 92 5.89 11.86 -8.12
N PHE A 93 4.98 10.90 -7.97
CA PHE A 93 3.89 10.68 -8.94
C PHE A 93 2.68 11.59 -8.71
N ALA A 94 2.49 12.16 -7.52
CA ALA A 94 1.48 13.19 -7.28
C ALA A 94 1.85 14.58 -7.87
N ASN A 95 3.11 14.79 -8.28
CA ASN A 95 3.62 16.09 -8.74
C ASN A 95 4.03 16.13 -10.23
N GLY A 96 3.71 15.12 -11.05
CA GLY A 96 4.12 15.16 -12.45
C GLY A 96 3.32 14.24 -13.36
N VAL A 97 2.28 14.81 -13.99
CA VAL A 97 2.03 14.82 -15.43
C VAL A 97 1.11 16.02 -15.70
N GLU A 98 1.66 17.11 -16.27
CA GLU A 98 0.88 18.02 -17.14
C GLU A 98 0.88 17.45 -18.56
#